data_AF-A0A814PH75-F1
#
_entry.id   AF-A0A814PH75-F1
#
_cell.length_a   1.000
_cell.length_b   1.000
_cell.length_c   1.000
_cell.angle_alpha   90.00
_cell.angle_beta   90.00
_cell.angle_gamma   90.00
#
_symmetry.space_group_name_H-M   'P 1'
#
loop_
_entity.id
_entity.type
_entity.pdbx_description
1 polymer ?
#
loop_
_entity_poly.entity_id
_entity_poly.type
_entity_poly.pdbx_seq_one_letter_code
_entity_poly.pdbx_strand_id
1 'polypeptide(L)'
;MIYTFRYLITDLYRCLTDLHTDFKAQLQSKTSMLIVYREQRISREELQEIRANIGQLYSTNTFLSTTFDRDITAMYAPDGLTLNTTDSEHTCFESVVFKYIVNTNIITKPYALLKNKSYYFDEDEVLFSIGTIFRIDSVEQSLSNNNQWDVTLTLAANADDEIQKELNFYIDQIHSTPTLLLLGDYLADIAHDYPKAEYYYRLFLEDQSIDDDYHKIMAHIKIGLIYVQKGEYATAIDTYETSLRTDSR
;
A
#
# COMPACT_ATOMS: atom_id res chain seq x y z
N MET A 1 10.71 3.22 4.85
CA MET A 1 10.37 2.11 5.78
C MET A 1 10.32 0.75 5.07
N ILE A 2 9.60 0.61 3.96
CA ILE A 2 9.47 -0.64 3.17
C ILE A 2 10.84 -1.20 2.74
N TYR A 3 11.76 -0.36 2.24
CA TYR A 3 13.09 -0.83 1.84
C TYR A 3 13.88 -1.45 3.00
N THR A 4 13.81 -0.86 4.20
CA THR A 4 14.50 -1.35 5.40
C THR A 4 14.00 -2.73 5.79
N PHE A 5 12.69 -2.94 5.74
CA PHE A 5 12.04 -4.20 6.12
C PHE A 5 11.82 -5.16 4.94
N ARG A 6 12.41 -4.90 3.76
CA ARG A 6 12.13 -5.69 2.54
C ARG A 6 12.36 -7.19 2.71
N TYR A 7 13.38 -7.59 3.46
CA TYR A 7 13.65 -9.01 3.73
C TYR A 7 12.59 -9.63 4.62
N LEU A 8 12.18 -8.91 5.68
CA LEU A 8 11.10 -9.34 6.56
C LEU A 8 9.77 -9.42 5.79
N ILE A 9 9.44 -8.41 5.00
CA ILE A 9 8.22 -8.38 4.18
C ILE A 9 8.23 -9.55 3.18
N THR A 10 9.37 -9.83 2.55
CA THR A 10 9.53 -10.96 1.61
C THR A 10 9.34 -12.29 2.33
N ASP A 11 9.90 -12.45 3.52
CA ASP A 11 9.79 -13.66 4.31
C ASP A 11 8.35 -13.90 4.79
N LEU A 12 7.69 -12.85 5.31
CA LEU A 12 6.28 -12.88 5.68
C LEU A 12 5.39 -13.23 4.49
N TYR A 13 5.66 -12.65 3.32
CA TYR A 13 4.91 -12.96 2.11
C TYR A 13 5.06 -14.43 1.69
N ARG A 14 6.27 -14.99 1.76
CA ARG A 14 6.51 -16.42 1.46
C ARG A 14 5.78 -17.32 2.45
N CYS A 15 5.91 -17.06 3.74
CA CYS A 15 5.19 -17.81 4.79
C CYS A 15 3.68 -17.78 4.55
N LEU A 16 3.13 -16.60 4.23
CA LEU A 16 1.70 -16.46 3.93
C LEU A 16 1.28 -17.18 2.64
N THR A 17 2.19 -17.31 1.67
CA THR A 17 1.95 -18.06 0.42
C THR A 17 1.79 -19.57 0.69
N ASP A 18 2.63 -20.12 1.56
CA ASP A 18 2.54 -21.52 1.96
C ASP A 18 1.20 -21.78 2.68
N LEU A 19 0.87 -20.93 3.66
CA LEU A 19 -0.40 -21.00 4.40
C LEU A 19 -1.63 -20.81 3.51
N HIS A 20 -1.55 -19.93 2.51
CA HIS A 20 -2.63 -19.68 1.56
C HIS A 20 -2.99 -20.95 0.78
N THR A 21 -1.99 -21.72 0.37
CA THR A 21 -2.21 -22.96 -0.39
C THR A 21 -3.01 -23.98 0.43
N ASP A 22 -2.60 -24.19 1.69
CA ASP A 22 -3.30 -25.08 2.62
C ASP A 22 -4.72 -24.59 2.91
N PHE A 23 -4.88 -23.28 3.16
CA PHE A 23 -6.16 -22.68 3.47
C PHE A 23 -7.14 -22.76 2.28
N LYS A 24 -6.66 -22.52 1.06
CA LYS A 24 -7.47 -22.61 -0.16
C LYS A 24 -7.96 -24.04 -0.39
N ALA A 25 -7.10 -25.05 -0.18
CA ALA A 25 -7.49 -26.46 -0.28
C ALA A 25 -8.60 -26.82 0.72
N GLN A 26 -8.52 -26.29 1.95
CA GLN A 26 -9.58 -26.48 2.96
C GLN A 26 -10.89 -25.79 2.55
N LEU A 27 -10.83 -24.57 2.00
CA LEU A 27 -12.01 -23.78 1.61
C LEU A 27 -12.72 -24.33 0.38
N GLN A 28 -12.00 -24.81 -0.64
CA GLN A 28 -12.60 -25.33 -1.88
C GLN A 28 -13.56 -26.51 -1.64
N SER A 29 -13.38 -27.24 -0.54
CA SER A 29 -14.27 -28.33 -0.13
C SER A 29 -15.56 -27.86 0.58
N LYS A 30 -15.64 -26.59 1.00
CA LYS A 30 -16.68 -26.08 1.91
C LYS A 30 -17.45 -24.87 1.39
N THR A 31 -16.78 -23.91 0.73
CA THR A 31 -17.43 -22.68 0.26
C THR A 31 -16.65 -22.02 -0.89
N SER A 32 -17.39 -21.40 -1.81
CA SER A 32 -16.85 -20.56 -2.89
C SER A 32 -16.69 -19.10 -2.49
N MET A 33 -17.25 -18.70 -1.36
CA MET A 33 -17.25 -17.32 -0.88
C MET A 33 -16.83 -17.27 0.59
N LEU A 34 -15.84 -16.44 0.86
CA LEU A 34 -15.32 -16.11 2.17
C LEU A 34 -15.75 -14.68 2.50
N ILE A 35 -16.30 -14.46 3.69
CA ILE A 35 -16.69 -13.13 4.18
C ILE A 35 -15.95 -12.89 5.48
N VAL A 36 -15.25 -11.77 5.55
CA VAL A 36 -14.45 -11.36 6.72
C VAL A 36 -14.59 -9.86 6.96
N TYR A 37 -14.32 -9.44 8.19
CA TYR A 37 -14.60 -8.11 8.70
C TYR A 37 -13.37 -7.47 9.33
N ARG A 38 -13.33 -6.13 9.33
CA ARG A 38 -12.36 -5.32 10.06
C ARG A 38 -13.03 -4.02 10.49
N GLU A 39 -12.95 -3.70 11.78
CA GLU A 39 -13.29 -2.35 12.24
C GLU A 39 -12.08 -1.44 12.25
N GLN A 40 -12.30 -0.19 11.89
CA GLN A 40 -11.29 0.85 11.92
C GLN A 40 -11.94 2.23 12.09
N ARG A 41 -11.24 3.12 12.81
CA ARG A 41 -11.56 4.55 12.78
C ARG A 41 -10.76 5.20 11.65
N ILE A 42 -11.46 5.87 10.75
CA ILE A 42 -10.84 6.60 9.63
C ILE A 42 -11.30 8.05 9.66
N SER A 43 -10.55 8.95 9.02
CA SER A 43 -10.96 10.36 9.00
C SER A 43 -12.22 10.52 8.15
N ARG A 44 -12.96 11.61 8.39
CA ARG A 44 -14.12 11.94 7.57
C ARG A 44 -13.73 12.16 6.10
N GLU A 45 -12.56 12.75 5.86
CA GLU A 45 -12.01 12.96 4.53
C GLU A 45 -11.75 11.61 3.84
N GLU A 46 -11.10 10.67 4.51
CA GLU A 46 -10.85 9.32 3.99
C GLU A 46 -12.16 8.58 3.67
N LEU A 47 -13.16 8.67 4.56
CA LEU A 47 -14.48 8.09 4.30
C LEU A 47 -15.16 8.73 3.07
N GLN A 48 -15.06 10.06 2.91
CA GLN A 48 -15.61 10.76 1.75
C GLN A 48 -14.89 10.37 0.46
N GLU A 49 -13.57 10.17 0.50
CA GLU A 49 -12.79 9.67 -0.63
C GLU A 49 -13.24 8.26 -1.03
N ILE A 50 -13.39 7.34 -0.07
CA ILE A 50 -13.89 5.98 -0.36
C ILE A 50 -15.29 6.06 -0.98
N ARG A 51 -16.17 6.92 -0.46
CA ARG A 51 -17.54 7.08 -0.97
C ARG A 51 -17.59 7.70 -2.36
N ALA A 52 -16.70 8.63 -2.68
CA ALA A 52 -16.60 9.23 -4.01
C ALA A 52 -16.11 8.22 -5.07
N ASN A 53 -15.40 7.17 -4.63
CA ASN A 53 -14.79 6.16 -5.49
C ASN A 53 -15.54 4.82 -5.49
N ILE A 54 -16.85 4.80 -5.19
CA ILE A 54 -17.67 3.60 -5.33
C ILE A 54 -17.58 3.06 -6.79
N GLY A 55 -17.38 1.76 -6.92
CA GLY A 55 -17.13 1.05 -8.18
C GLY A 55 -15.66 0.99 -8.60
N GLN A 56 -14.79 1.81 -7.99
CA GLN A 56 -13.35 1.83 -8.26
C GLN A 56 -12.59 0.82 -7.38
N LEU A 57 -11.29 0.69 -7.66
CA LEU A 57 -10.38 -0.18 -6.94
C LEU A 57 -9.89 0.47 -5.63
N TYR A 58 -9.73 -0.37 -4.61
CA TYR A 58 -9.20 -0.04 -3.29
C TYR A 58 -8.09 -1.02 -2.96
N SER A 59 -6.90 -0.52 -2.65
CA SER A 59 -5.72 -1.33 -2.35
C SER A 59 -5.19 -1.04 -0.96
N THR A 60 -4.73 -2.08 -0.28
CA THR A 60 -4.10 -1.96 1.04
C THR A 60 -2.59 -1.84 0.89
N ASN A 61 -2.02 -0.79 1.49
CA ASN A 61 -0.57 -0.54 1.51
C ASN A 61 0.17 -1.28 2.64
N THR A 62 -0.55 -2.09 3.41
CA THR A 62 -0.06 -2.89 4.54
C THR A 62 -0.66 -4.30 4.47
N PHE A 63 -0.19 -5.21 5.33
CA PHE A 63 -0.91 -6.46 5.54
C PHE A 63 -2.28 -6.17 6.17
N LEU A 64 -3.33 -6.74 5.60
CA LEU A 64 -4.70 -6.51 6.03
C LEU A 64 -5.15 -7.67 6.92
N SER A 65 -5.20 -7.41 8.22
CA SER A 65 -5.76 -8.32 9.22
C SER A 65 -7.28 -8.14 9.29
N THR A 66 -8.01 -9.26 9.24
CA THR A 66 -9.48 -9.33 9.34
C THR A 66 -9.88 -10.54 10.18
N THR A 67 -11.17 -10.64 10.52
CA THR A 67 -11.74 -11.75 11.29
C THR A 67 -13.04 -12.23 10.65
N PHE A 68 -13.43 -13.48 10.91
CA PHE A 68 -14.77 -13.97 10.56
C PHE A 68 -15.88 -13.36 11.42
N ASP A 69 -15.53 -12.92 12.63
CA ASP A 69 -16.49 -12.41 13.59
C ASP A 69 -16.69 -10.90 13.39
N ARG A 70 -17.94 -10.50 13.11
CA ARG A 70 -18.31 -9.10 12.94
C ARG A 70 -18.32 -8.33 14.27
N ASP A 71 -18.53 -9.00 15.40
CA ASP A 71 -18.86 -8.38 16.68
C ASP A 71 -17.67 -8.36 17.68
N ILE A 72 -16.65 -9.21 17.49
CA ILE A 72 -15.40 -9.20 18.30
C ILE A 72 -14.61 -7.89 18.12
N THR A 73 -14.82 -7.17 17.03
CA THR A 73 -14.11 -5.94 16.69
C THR A 73 -14.40 -4.75 17.62
N ALA A 74 -15.52 -4.77 18.35
CA ALA A 74 -15.85 -3.75 19.35
C ALA A 74 -14.83 -3.69 20.52
N MET A 75 -14.04 -4.75 20.72
CA MET A 75 -13.03 -4.84 21.78
C MET A 75 -11.74 -4.06 21.47
N TYR A 76 -11.51 -3.72 20.19
CA TYR A 76 -10.30 -3.02 19.72
C TYR A 76 -10.54 -1.55 19.36
N ALA A 77 -11.78 -1.07 19.40
CA ALA A 77 -12.05 0.35 19.45
C ALA A 77 -11.52 0.86 20.80
N PRO A 78 -10.47 1.72 20.83
CA PRO A 78 -9.99 2.29 22.07
C PRO A 78 -11.13 3.13 22.64
N ASP A 79 -11.68 2.60 23.73
CA ASP A 79 -12.70 3.14 24.60
C ASP A 79 -13.90 3.84 23.94
N GLY A 80 -15.07 3.27 24.23
CA GLY A 80 -16.31 3.99 24.43
C GLY A 80 -16.21 5.03 25.54
N LEU A 81 -15.33 6.02 25.38
CA LEU A 81 -15.60 7.36 25.87
C LEU A 81 -16.63 7.95 24.90
N THR A 82 -17.89 7.71 25.22
CA THR A 82 -18.87 8.81 25.21
C THR A 82 -18.25 9.96 26.01
N LEU A 83 -17.38 10.74 25.37
CA LEU A 83 -17.24 12.12 25.72
C LEU A 83 -18.60 12.73 25.36
N ASN A 84 -19.48 12.73 26.36
CA ASN A 84 -20.42 13.83 26.56
C ASN A 84 -19.62 15.12 26.82
N THR A 85 -18.63 15.44 25.97
CA THR A 85 -18.13 16.78 25.84
C THR A 85 -19.11 17.44 24.89
N THR A 86 -19.89 18.32 25.48
CA THR A 86 -20.57 19.45 24.85
C THR A 86 -19.58 20.37 24.12
N ASP A 87 -18.63 19.80 23.35
CA ASP A 87 -17.66 20.51 22.52
C ASP A 87 -17.92 20.08 21.09
N SER A 88 -18.76 20.88 20.45
CA SER A 88 -19.25 20.76 19.08
C SER A 88 -18.17 21.01 18.01
N GLU A 89 -16.91 20.58 18.21
CA GLU A 89 -15.81 20.88 17.27
C GLU A 89 -14.88 19.71 16.89
N HIS A 90 -14.92 18.53 17.53
CA HIS A 90 -13.86 17.51 17.27
C HIS A 90 -14.33 16.04 17.17
N THR A 91 -15.12 15.69 16.16
CA THR A 91 -15.14 14.30 15.64
C THR A 91 -14.72 14.28 14.18
N CYS A 92 -13.41 14.39 13.92
CA CYS A 92 -12.82 14.23 12.60
C CYS A 92 -12.67 12.77 12.17
N PHE A 93 -13.04 11.81 13.03
CA PHE A 93 -12.94 10.38 12.77
C PHE A 93 -14.30 9.69 12.90
N GLU A 94 -14.61 8.87 11.90
CA GLU A 94 -15.82 8.07 11.80
C GLU A 94 -15.49 6.60 12.13
N SER A 95 -16.43 5.88 12.75
CA SER A 95 -16.30 4.43 12.99
C SER A 95 -16.78 3.67 11.76
N VAL A 96 -15.95 2.75 11.25
CA VAL A 96 -16.24 2.03 10.01
C VAL A 96 -15.99 0.53 10.19
N VAL A 97 -16.95 -0.28 9.72
CA VAL A 97 -16.80 -1.73 9.55
C VAL A 97 -16.61 -2.01 8.07
N PHE A 98 -15.44 -2.53 7.73
CA PHE A 98 -15.18 -3.04 6.39
C PHE A 98 -15.62 -4.50 6.32
N LYS A 99 -16.46 -4.81 5.35
CA LYS A 99 -16.88 -6.16 4.97
C LYS A 99 -16.20 -6.54 3.67
N TYR A 100 -15.30 -7.52 3.74
CA TYR A 100 -14.58 -8.05 2.59
C TYR A 100 -15.23 -9.34 2.10
N ILE A 101 -15.61 -9.34 0.82
CA ILE A 101 -16.21 -10.46 0.12
C ILE A 101 -15.16 -11.06 -0.81
N VAL A 102 -14.78 -12.30 -0.57
CA VAL A 102 -13.64 -12.96 -1.21
C VAL A 102 -14.12 -14.20 -1.93
N ASN A 103 -14.08 -14.19 -3.26
CA ASN A 103 -14.31 -15.40 -4.05
C ASN A 103 -13.04 -16.27 -4.03
N THR A 104 -13.13 -17.45 -3.42
CA THR A 104 -11.98 -18.33 -3.19
C THR A 104 -11.46 -19.00 -4.45
N ASN A 105 -12.20 -18.94 -5.55
CA ASN A 105 -11.81 -19.53 -6.84
C ASN A 105 -10.95 -18.59 -7.70
N ILE A 106 -10.92 -17.29 -7.39
CA ILE A 106 -10.17 -16.31 -8.15
C ILE A 106 -8.68 -16.41 -7.82
N ILE A 107 -7.83 -16.21 -8.83
CA ILE A 107 -6.39 -16.06 -8.63
C ILE A 107 -6.13 -14.65 -8.10
N THR A 108 -5.56 -14.58 -6.90
CA THR A 108 -5.28 -13.33 -6.21
C THR A 108 -3.96 -13.44 -5.44
N LYS A 109 -3.56 -12.38 -4.75
CA LYS A 109 -2.44 -12.44 -3.82
C LYS A 109 -2.75 -13.34 -2.61
N PRO A 110 -1.73 -13.87 -1.91
CA PRO A 110 -1.92 -14.75 -0.78
C PRO A 110 -2.73 -14.14 0.36
N TYR A 111 -3.57 -14.98 0.96
CA TYR A 111 -4.26 -14.73 2.22
C TYR A 111 -4.46 -16.06 2.96
N ALA A 112 -4.44 -16.05 4.30
CA ALA A 112 -4.61 -17.28 5.07
C ALA A 112 -5.21 -17.02 6.44
N LEU A 113 -5.89 -18.03 6.97
CA LEU A 113 -6.30 -18.09 8.37
C LEU A 113 -5.07 -18.39 9.26
N LEU A 114 -4.82 -17.57 10.28
CA LEU A 114 -3.66 -17.66 11.17
C LEU A 114 -3.90 -18.44 12.47
N LYS A 115 -4.82 -19.42 12.43
CA LYS A 115 -5.18 -20.23 13.59
C LYS A 115 -3.95 -20.94 14.18
N ASN A 116 -3.72 -20.79 15.48
CA ASN A 116 -2.58 -21.35 16.22
C ASN A 116 -1.18 -20.86 15.77
N LYS A 117 -1.12 -19.77 14.99
CA LYS A 117 0.14 -19.14 14.55
C LYS A 117 0.23 -17.66 14.93
N SER A 118 -0.89 -17.02 15.24
CA SER A 118 -0.94 -15.70 15.87
C SER A 118 -0.55 -15.78 17.35
N TYR A 119 -0.17 -14.64 17.93
CA TYR A 119 0.04 -14.52 19.39
C TYR A 119 -1.26 -14.78 20.17
N TYR A 120 -2.41 -14.53 19.56
CA TYR A 120 -3.74 -14.71 20.13
C TYR A 120 -4.42 -15.96 19.59
N PHE A 121 -4.33 -17.05 20.34
CA PHE A 121 -4.80 -18.39 19.93
C PHE A 121 -6.30 -18.48 19.59
N ASP A 122 -7.11 -17.58 20.13
CA ASP A 122 -8.58 -17.58 19.98
C ASP A 122 -9.06 -16.65 18.85
N GLU A 123 -8.16 -15.97 18.15
CA GLU A 123 -8.54 -15.13 17.01
C GLU A 123 -8.61 -15.95 15.72
N ASP A 124 -9.79 -16.00 15.10
CA ASP A 124 -9.95 -16.50 13.74
C ASP A 124 -9.52 -15.42 12.72
N GLU A 125 -8.26 -14.97 12.86
CA GLU A 125 -7.64 -13.94 12.03
C GLU A 125 -7.38 -14.47 10.61
N VAL A 126 -7.90 -13.78 9.61
CA VAL A 126 -7.53 -13.95 8.22
C VAL A 126 -6.64 -12.79 7.80
N LEU A 127 -5.39 -13.10 7.45
CA LEU A 127 -4.40 -12.11 7.04
C LEU A 127 -4.27 -12.11 5.52
N PHE A 128 -4.46 -10.94 4.91
CA PHE A 128 -4.20 -10.70 3.48
C PHE A 128 -2.84 -10.04 3.28
N SER A 129 -2.14 -10.46 2.24
CA SER A 129 -0.86 -9.89 1.87
C SER A 129 -0.97 -8.43 1.39
N ILE A 130 0.13 -7.70 1.52
CA ILE A 130 0.25 -6.33 1.03
C ILE A 130 -0.10 -6.19 -0.46
N GLY A 131 -0.85 -5.14 -0.80
CA GLY A 131 -1.30 -4.85 -2.16
C GLY A 131 -2.35 -5.83 -2.66
N THR A 132 -3.11 -6.46 -1.76
CA THR A 132 -4.37 -7.10 -2.13
C THR A 132 -5.36 -6.01 -2.52
N ILE A 133 -6.01 -6.19 -3.68
CA ILE A 133 -6.90 -5.21 -4.30
C ILE A 133 -8.35 -5.67 -4.17
N PHE A 134 -9.20 -4.73 -3.81
CA PHE A 134 -10.65 -4.89 -3.70
C PHE A 134 -11.34 -3.86 -4.58
N ARG A 135 -12.62 -4.05 -4.86
CA ARG A 135 -13.51 -3.07 -5.48
C ARG A 135 -14.47 -2.56 -4.43
N ILE A 136 -14.69 -1.25 -4.39
CA ILE A 136 -15.64 -0.62 -3.46
C ILE A 136 -17.04 -0.84 -4.00
N ASP A 137 -17.85 -1.65 -3.32
CA ASP A 137 -19.22 -1.95 -3.76
C ASP A 137 -20.22 -0.95 -3.20
N SER A 138 -20.12 -0.66 -1.89
CA SER A 138 -20.99 0.33 -1.25
C SER A 138 -20.38 0.93 0.02
N VAL A 139 -20.89 2.11 0.38
CA VAL A 139 -20.61 2.81 1.64
C VAL A 139 -21.95 3.27 2.20
N GLU A 140 -22.39 2.65 3.28
CA GLU A 140 -23.73 2.83 3.84
C GLU A 140 -23.66 3.11 5.34
N GLN A 141 -24.62 3.86 5.86
CA GLN A 141 -24.73 4.06 7.30
C GLN A 141 -25.34 2.79 7.92
N SER A 142 -24.71 2.27 8.98
CA SER A 142 -25.12 1.02 9.60
C SER A 142 -26.55 1.10 10.13
N LEU A 143 -27.35 0.09 9.79
CA LEU A 143 -28.73 -0.04 10.26
C LEU A 143 -28.81 -0.37 11.76
N SER A 144 -27.76 -0.97 12.32
CA SER A 144 -27.71 -1.39 13.73
C SER A 144 -27.13 -0.32 14.64
N ASN A 145 -26.30 0.59 14.11
CA ASN A 145 -25.71 1.69 14.84
C ASN A 145 -25.56 2.94 13.95
N ASN A 146 -26.39 3.96 14.20
CA ASN A 146 -26.37 5.20 13.41
C ASN A 146 -25.01 5.93 13.44
N ASN A 147 -24.09 5.61 14.35
CA ASN A 147 -22.75 6.22 14.41
C ASN A 147 -21.65 5.35 13.78
N GLN A 148 -22.02 4.35 12.98
CA GLN A 148 -21.10 3.46 12.29
C GLN A 148 -21.42 3.41 10.80
N TRP A 149 -20.39 3.32 9.97
CA TRP A 149 -20.53 3.10 8.52
C TRP A 149 -20.13 1.67 8.17
N ASP A 150 -20.90 1.03 7.30
CA ASP A 150 -20.55 -0.26 6.71
C ASP A 150 -20.01 -0.01 5.28
N VAL A 151 -18.79 -0.48 5.04
CA VAL A 151 -18.14 -0.42 3.71
C VAL A 151 -18.03 -1.83 3.18
N THR A 152 -18.67 -2.11 2.04
CA THR A 152 -18.60 -3.42 1.38
C THR A 152 -17.58 -3.39 0.26
N LEU A 153 -16.67 -4.37 0.29
CA LEU A 153 -15.55 -4.50 -0.65
C LEU A 153 -15.53 -5.93 -1.22
N THR A 154 -15.45 -6.07 -2.54
CA THR A 154 -15.28 -7.39 -3.17
C THR A 154 -13.85 -7.55 -3.69
N LEU A 155 -13.23 -8.69 -3.44
CA LEU A 155 -11.89 -9.00 -3.94
C LEU A 155 -11.85 -8.88 -5.47
N ALA A 156 -10.96 -8.02 -5.96
CA ALA A 156 -10.74 -7.88 -7.39
C ALA A 156 -9.84 -9.01 -7.90
N ALA A 157 -10.17 -9.56 -9.07
CA ALA A 157 -9.35 -10.60 -9.68
C ALA A 157 -8.03 -10.02 -10.19
N ASN A 158 -6.92 -10.73 -9.98
CA ASN A 158 -5.65 -10.30 -10.58
C ASN A 158 -5.72 -10.24 -12.12
N ALA A 159 -6.66 -10.95 -12.74
CA ALA A 159 -6.85 -10.96 -14.20
C ALA A 159 -7.84 -9.89 -14.70
N ASP A 160 -8.22 -8.92 -13.88
CA ASP A 160 -9.02 -7.78 -14.36
C ASP A 160 -8.17 -6.95 -15.34
N ASP A 161 -8.65 -6.76 -16.57
CA ASP A 161 -7.94 -6.07 -17.65
C ASP A 161 -7.56 -4.64 -17.23
N GLU A 162 -8.37 -4.00 -16.38
CA GLU A 162 -8.09 -2.67 -15.82
C GLU A 162 -6.87 -2.69 -14.90
N ILE A 163 -6.81 -3.64 -13.97
CA ILE A 163 -5.69 -3.84 -13.05
C ILE A 163 -4.41 -4.16 -13.83
N GLN A 164 -4.50 -5.07 -14.80
CA GLN A 164 -3.36 -5.49 -15.60
C GLN A 164 -2.82 -4.33 -16.44
N LYS A 165 -3.69 -3.51 -17.03
CA LYS A 165 -3.26 -2.35 -17.83
C LYS A 165 -2.50 -1.32 -16.98
N GLU A 166 -3.04 -0.94 -15.83
CA GLU A 166 -2.35 0.01 -14.94
C GLU A 166 -1.05 -0.58 -14.39
N LEU A 167 -1.09 -1.84 -13.95
CA LEU A 167 0.08 -2.53 -13.43
C LEU A 167 1.19 -2.61 -14.49
N ASN A 168 0.86 -2.98 -15.73
CA ASN A 168 1.83 -3.05 -16.82
C ASN A 168 2.40 -1.67 -17.15
N PHE A 169 1.59 -0.61 -17.12
CA PHE A 169 2.10 0.75 -17.30
C PHE A 169 3.15 1.11 -16.24
N TYR A 170 2.89 0.84 -14.96
CA TYR A 170 3.87 1.10 -13.90
C TYR A 170 5.09 0.16 -13.96
N ILE A 171 4.89 -1.10 -14.33
CA ILE A 171 5.97 -2.08 -14.53
C ILE A 171 6.88 -1.62 -15.68
N ASP A 172 6.33 -1.16 -16.79
CA ASP A 172 7.10 -0.64 -17.92
C ASP A 172 7.91 0.59 -17.52
N GLN A 173 7.33 1.51 -16.76
CA GLN A 173 8.05 2.67 -16.21
C GLN A 173 9.20 2.25 -15.27
N ILE A 174 8.96 1.28 -14.40
CA ILE A 174 9.96 0.74 -13.48
C ILE A 174 11.09 0.02 -14.24
N HIS A 175 10.77 -0.81 -15.23
CA HIS A 175 11.76 -1.54 -16.01
C HIS A 175 12.56 -0.65 -16.97
N SER A 176 11.94 0.44 -17.44
CA SER A 176 12.61 1.43 -18.27
C SER A 176 13.53 2.34 -17.45
N THR A 177 13.38 2.39 -16.13
CA THR A 177 14.20 3.22 -15.23
C THR A 177 15.32 2.38 -14.60
N PRO A 178 16.59 2.79 -14.69
CA PRO A 178 17.69 2.12 -14.01
C PRO A 178 17.44 1.98 -12.49
N THR A 179 17.68 0.79 -11.94
CA THR A 179 17.34 0.47 -10.53
C THR A 179 17.97 1.42 -9.52
N LEU A 180 19.18 1.92 -9.78
CA LEU A 180 19.86 2.89 -8.92
C LEU A 180 19.13 4.25 -8.89
N LEU A 181 18.58 4.70 -10.03
CA LEU A 181 17.80 5.92 -10.09
C LEU A 181 16.47 5.76 -9.37
N LEU A 182 15.78 4.64 -9.58
CA LEU A 182 14.52 4.35 -8.88
C LEU A 182 14.72 4.29 -7.36
N LEU A 183 15.83 3.73 -6.90
CA LEU A 183 16.17 3.68 -5.47
C LEU A 183 16.48 5.08 -4.93
N GLY A 184 17.19 5.91 -5.70
CA GLY A 184 17.43 7.30 -5.35
C GLY A 184 16.13 8.10 -5.23
N ASP A 185 15.20 7.93 -6.18
CA ASP A 185 13.89 8.61 -6.18
C ASP A 185 13.10 8.26 -4.91
N TYR A 186 13.01 6.96 -4.61
CA TYR A 186 12.36 6.50 -3.39
C TYR A 186 12.97 7.14 -2.13
N LEU A 187 14.30 7.25 -2.07
CA LEU A 187 14.98 7.82 -0.92
C LEU A 187 14.75 9.34 -0.79
N ALA A 188 14.72 10.07 -1.90
CA ALA A 188 14.48 11.51 -1.90
C ALA A 188 13.01 11.85 -1.62
N ASP A 189 12.09 11.24 -2.37
CA ASP A 189 10.69 11.67 -2.43
C ASP A 189 9.85 11.06 -1.31
N ILE A 190 10.15 9.82 -0.91
CA ILE A 190 9.34 9.06 0.07
C ILE A 190 10.04 8.97 1.42
N ALA A 191 11.34 8.64 1.44
CA ALA A 191 12.07 8.51 2.70
C ALA A 191 12.65 9.84 3.21
N HIS A 192 12.68 10.88 2.37
CA HIS A 192 13.34 12.16 2.63
C HIS A 192 14.80 12.03 3.13
N ASP A 193 15.49 10.96 2.70
CA ASP A 193 16.90 10.67 3.01
C ASP A 193 17.77 11.17 1.84
N TYR A 194 17.87 12.49 1.73
CA TYR A 194 18.59 13.16 0.63
C TYR A 194 20.07 12.75 0.49
N PRO A 195 20.87 12.59 1.57
CA PRO A 195 22.26 12.14 1.43
C PRO A 195 22.36 10.76 0.78
N LYS A 196 21.45 9.84 1.14
CA LYS A 196 21.45 8.49 0.59
C LYS A 196 20.91 8.44 -0.82
N ALA A 197 19.90 9.25 -1.14
CA ALA A 197 19.41 9.43 -2.51
C ALA A 197 20.53 9.91 -3.44
N GLU A 198 21.25 10.96 -3.03
CA GLU A 198 22.39 11.50 -3.78
C GLU A 198 23.49 10.46 -4.01
N TYR A 199 23.82 9.65 -3.00
CA TYR A 199 24.77 8.54 -3.13
C TYR A 199 24.40 7.57 -4.26
N TYR A 200 23.13 7.15 -4.35
CA TYR A 200 22.70 6.22 -5.40
C TYR A 200 22.65 6.85 -6.79
N TYR A 201 22.30 8.14 -6.90
CA TYR A 201 22.40 8.86 -8.19
C TYR A 201 23.86 8.97 -8.67
N ARG A 202 24.80 9.24 -7.75
CA ARG A 202 26.23 9.27 -8.08
C ARG A 202 26.77 7.90 -8.45
N LEU A 203 26.36 6.85 -7.73
CA LEU A 203 26.73 5.47 -8.05
C LEU A 203 26.26 5.08 -9.45
N PHE A 204 25.08 5.54 -9.88
CA PHE A 204 24.61 5.35 -11.26
C PHE A 204 25.49 6.07 -12.28
N LEU A 205 25.93 7.30 -12.00
CA LEU A 205 26.81 8.08 -12.87
C LEU A 205 28.24 7.53 -12.96
N GLU A 206 28.71 6.85 -11.91
CA GLU A 206 30.05 6.24 -11.86
C GLU A 206 30.14 4.92 -12.65
N ASP A 207 29.00 4.29 -12.95
CA ASP A 207 28.97 3.04 -13.70
C ASP A 207 29.23 3.28 -15.20
N GLN A 208 30.48 3.10 -15.61
CA GLN A 208 30.94 3.26 -16.99
C GLN A 208 30.39 2.19 -17.94
N SER A 209 29.75 1.13 -17.44
CA SER A 209 29.11 0.11 -18.28
C SER A 209 27.73 0.52 -18.79
N ILE A 210 27.16 1.59 -18.23
CA ILE A 210 25.84 2.10 -18.58
C ILE A 210 25.98 3.16 -19.70
N ASP A 211 25.58 2.80 -20.91
CA ASP A 211 25.51 3.71 -22.06
C ASP A 211 24.08 4.28 -22.20
N ASP A 212 23.71 5.14 -21.24
CA ASP A 212 22.35 5.67 -21.11
C ASP A 212 22.39 7.17 -20.76
N ASP A 213 22.60 8.01 -21.78
CA ASP A 213 22.79 9.45 -21.61
C ASP A 213 21.53 10.14 -21.07
N TYR A 214 20.35 9.68 -21.46
CA TYR A 214 19.09 10.19 -20.95
C TYR A 214 18.98 10.03 -19.43
N HIS A 215 19.23 8.82 -18.91
CA HIS A 215 19.17 8.59 -17.48
C HIS A 215 20.34 9.24 -16.71
N LYS A 216 21.51 9.43 -17.34
CA LYS A 216 22.61 10.20 -16.74
C LYS A 216 22.24 11.68 -16.56
N ILE A 217 21.62 12.27 -17.58
CA ILE A 217 21.06 13.62 -17.51
C ILE A 217 20.03 13.70 -16.36
N MET A 218 19.11 12.73 -16.28
CA MET A 218 18.14 12.67 -15.18
C MET A 218 18.82 12.58 -13.81
N ALA A 219 19.88 11.77 -13.67
CA ALA A 219 20.62 11.65 -12.41
C ALA A 219 21.22 12.99 -11.96
N HIS A 220 21.84 13.73 -12.90
CA HIS A 220 22.37 15.07 -12.61
C HIS A 220 21.26 16.05 -12.21
N ILE A 221 20.13 16.06 -12.92
CA ILE A 221 18.97 16.90 -12.56
C ILE A 221 18.49 16.58 -11.13
N LYS A 222 18.36 15.29 -10.79
CA LYS A 222 17.91 14.86 -9.46
C LYS A 222 18.88 15.25 -8.34
N ILE A 223 20.19 15.17 -8.58
CA ILE A 223 21.21 15.69 -7.64
C ILE A 223 21.07 17.21 -7.48
N GLY A 224 20.88 17.94 -8.59
CA GLY A 224 20.66 19.40 -8.54
C GLY A 224 19.43 19.78 -7.72
N LEU A 225 18.32 19.05 -7.86
CA LEU A 225 17.10 19.26 -7.07
C LEU A 225 17.33 19.04 -5.57
N ILE A 226 18.13 18.04 -5.19
CA ILE A 226 18.53 17.82 -3.80
C ILE A 226 19.29 19.04 -3.25
N TYR A 227 20.23 19.61 -4.02
CA TYR A 227 20.96 20.80 -3.58
C TYR A 227 20.08 22.05 -3.49
N VAL A 228 19.07 22.18 -4.36
CA VAL A 228 18.05 23.22 -4.23
C VAL A 228 17.29 23.08 -2.91
N GLN A 229 16.86 21.86 -2.56
CA GLN A 229 16.19 21.58 -1.28
C GLN A 229 17.07 21.88 -0.06
N LYS A 230 18.39 21.70 -0.18
CA LYS A 230 19.38 22.05 0.85
C LYS A 230 19.74 23.55 0.91
N GLY A 231 19.28 24.37 -0.05
CA GLY A 231 19.63 25.78 -0.17
C GLY A 231 21.02 26.05 -0.78
N GLU A 232 21.66 25.02 -1.34
CA GLU A 232 23.00 25.09 -1.96
C GLU A 232 22.90 25.40 -3.47
N TYR A 233 22.39 26.58 -3.81
CA TYR A 233 22.05 26.93 -5.19
C TYR A 233 23.24 26.94 -6.15
N ALA A 234 24.43 27.31 -5.69
CA ALA A 234 25.64 27.33 -6.54
C ALA A 234 26.00 25.90 -7.01
N THR A 235 25.96 24.93 -6.10
CA THR A 235 26.21 23.52 -6.40
C THR A 235 25.13 22.93 -7.30
N ALA A 236 23.86 23.34 -7.10
CA ALA A 236 22.76 22.94 -7.97
C ALA A 236 22.97 23.40 -9.42
N ILE A 237 23.34 24.66 -9.62
CA ILE A 237 23.61 25.24 -10.95
C ILE A 237 24.75 24.50 -11.65
N ASP A 238 25.87 24.28 -10.97
CA ASP A 238 27.01 23.54 -11.53
C ASP A 238 26.63 22.10 -11.95
N THR A 239 25.78 21.45 -11.15
CA THR A 239 25.27 20.11 -11.46
C THR A 239 24.37 20.13 -12.71
N TYR A 240 23.48 21.13 -12.84
CA TYR A 240 22.64 21.28 -14.04
C TYR A 240 23.46 21.60 -15.29
N GLU A 241 24.49 22.44 -15.18
CA GLU A 241 25.39 22.72 -16.31
C GLU A 241 26.14 21.47 -16.76
N THR A 242 26.55 20.62 -15.82
CA THR A 242 27.16 19.32 -16.12
C THR A 242 26.19 18.43 -16.90
N SER A 243 24.93 18.39 -16.50
CA SER A 243 23.86 17.67 -17.21
C SER A 243 23.71 18.13 -18.67
N LEU A 244 23.72 19.44 -18.91
CA LEU A 244 23.53 20.03 -20.25
C LEU A 244 24.73 19.76 -21.17
N ARG A 245 25.94 19.64 -20.61
CA ARG A 245 27.14 19.27 -21.38
C ARG A 245 27.11 17.80 -21.83
N THR A 246 26.43 16.93 -21.10
CA THR A 246 26.27 15.51 -21.48
C THR A 246 25.29 15.33 -22.64
N ASP A 247 24.25 16.17 -22.74
CA ASP A 247 23.24 16.15 -23.83
C ASP A 247 23.76 16.64 -25.21
N SER A 248 24.96 17.24 -25.24
CA SER A 248 25.55 17.85 -26.45
C SER A 248 26.60 16.99 -27.15
N ARG A 249 26.70 15.70 -26.78
CA ARG A 249 27.60 14.69 -27.38
C ARG A 249 26.83 13.71 -28.25
#